data_AF-A0A7V0MKD8-F1
#
_entry.id   AF-A0A7V0MKD8-F1
#
_cell.length_a   1.000
_cell.length_b   1.000
_cell.length_c   1.000
_cell.angle_alpha   90.00
_cell.angle_beta   90.00
_cell.angle_gamma   90.00
#
_symmetry.space_group_name_H-M   'P 1'
#
loop_
_entity.id
_entity.type
_entity.pdbx_description
1 polymer ?
#
loop_
_entity_poly.entity_id
_entity_poly.type
_entity_poly.pdbx_seq_one_letter_code
_entity_poly.pdbx_strand_id
1 'polypeptide(L)' 'MKIGKKLRKLRQAKALTQEELANRSYLTKGFISQLERDITSPSIA' A
#
# COMPACT_ATOMS: atom_id res chain seq x y z
N MET A 1 -4.70 -1.03 11.41
CA MET A 1 -3.44 -1.74 11.73
C MET A 1 -2.32 -0.70 11.80
N LYS A 2 -1.21 -0.96 12.50
CA LYS A 2 -0.06 -0.02 12.45
C LYS A 2 0.61 -0.01 11.06
N ILE A 3 0.33 -1.01 10.22
CA ILE A 3 0.97 -1.25 8.93
C ILE A 3 0.47 -0.30 7.84
N GLY A 4 -0.85 -0.08 7.68
CA GLY A 4 -1.38 0.77 6.60
C GLY A 4 -0.85 2.21 6.65
N LYS A 5 -0.87 2.80 7.86
CA LYS A 5 -0.28 4.13 8.10
C LYS A 5 1.23 4.17 7.83
N LYS A 6 1.97 3.11 8.19
CA LYS A 6 3.42 3.02 7.94
C LYS A 6 3.71 2.87 6.44
N LEU A 7 2.94 2.06 5.73
CA LEU A 7 3.03 1.88 4.28
C LEU A 7 2.82 3.21 3.55
N ARG A 8 1.76 3.95 3.91
CA ARG A 8 1.48 5.28 3.34
C ARG A 8 2.64 6.26 3.54
N LYS A 9 3.21 6.31 4.75
CA LYS A 9 4.37 7.17 5.05
C LYS A 9 5.57 6.82 4.18
N LEU A 10 5.91 5.53 4.06
CA LEU A 10 7.04 5.07 3.26
C LEU A 10 6.84 5.34 1.76
N ARG A 11 5.62 5.14 1.26
CA ARG A 11 5.26 5.43 -0.14
C ARG A 11 5.46 6.92 -0.45
N GLN A 12 4.93 7.80 0.41
CA GLN A 12 5.06 9.25 0.25
C GLN A 12 6.51 9.72 0.39
N ALA A 13 7.27 9.15 1.33
CA ALA A 13 8.71 9.45 1.48
C ALA A 13 9.54 9.06 0.24
N LYS A 14 9.06 8.12 -0.56
CA LYS A 14 9.66 7.72 -1.85
C LYS A 14 9.05 8.45 -3.06
N ALA A 15 8.22 9.47 -2.83
CA ALA A 15 7.51 10.22 -3.86
C ALA A 15 6.69 9.34 -4.84
N LEU A 16 6.17 8.21 -4.37
CA LEU A 16 5.37 7.30 -5.20
C LEU A 16 3.88 7.58 -5.04
N THR A 17 3.14 7.51 -6.13
CA THR A 17 1.68 7.35 -6.15
C THR A 17 1.29 5.92 -5.73
N GLN A 18 0.02 5.71 -5.36
CA GLN A 18 -0.48 4.35 -5.08
C GLN A 18 -0.38 3.45 -6.32
N GLU A 19 -0.49 4.03 -7.52
CA GLU A 19 -0.42 3.34 -8.80
C GLU A 19 1.00 2.87 -9.12
N GLU A 20 2.01 3.73 -8.89
CA GLU A 20 3.42 3.34 -9.04
C GLU A 20 3.84 2.26 -8.03
N LEU A 21 3.37 2.37 -6.78
CA LEU A 21 3.63 1.33 -5.78
C LEU A 21 2.97 0.01 -6.17
N ALA A 22 1.71 0.06 -6.61
CA ALA A 22 0.97 -1.10 -7.10
C ALA A 22 1.72 -1.81 -8.24
N ASN A 23 2.12 -1.05 -9.26
CA ASN A 23 2.86 -1.58 -10.42
C ASN A 23 4.19 -2.24 -10.01
N ARG A 24 4.95 -1.63 -9.09
CA ARG A 24 6.24 -2.19 -8.61
C ARG A 24 6.09 -3.42 -7.72
N SER A 25 4.93 -3.61 -7.11
CA SER A 25 4.65 -4.71 -6.19
C SER A 25 3.79 -5.81 -6.82
N TYR A 26 3.47 -5.68 -8.11
CA TYR A 26 2.53 -6.57 -8.81
C TYR A 26 1.15 -6.65 -8.13
N LEU A 27 0.73 -5.53 -7.53
CA LEU A 27 -0.56 -5.37 -6.87
C LEU A 27 -1.43 -4.40 -7.67
N THR A 28 -2.71 -4.31 -7.30
CA THR A 28 -3.61 -3.30 -7.86
C THR A 28 -3.59 -2.02 -7.02
N LYS A 29 -3.85 -0.87 -7.64
CA LYS A 29 -4.03 0.42 -6.95
C LYS A 29 -5.12 0.33 -5.87
N GLY A 30 -6.21 -0.38 -6.17
CA GLY A 30 -7.32 -0.61 -5.23
C GLY A 30 -6.84 -1.36 -3.97
N PHE A 31 -6.02 -2.39 -4.14
CA PHE A 31 -5.46 -3.16 -3.03
C PHE A 31 -4.50 -2.32 -2.17
N ILE A 32 -3.60 -1.54 -2.79
CA ILE A 32 -2.75 -0.58 -2.07
C ILE A 32 -3.60 0.43 -1.27
N SER A 33 -4.68 0.95 -1.86
CA SER A 33 -5.61 1.86 -1.19
C SER A 33 -6.31 1.23 0.01
N GLN A 34 -6.72 -0.04 -0.08
CA GLN A 34 -7.31 -0.78 1.03
C GLN A 34 -6.28 -1.05 2.14
N LEU A 35 -5.04 -1.40 1.78
CA LEU A 35 -3.93 -1.59 2.73
C LEU A 35 -3.62 -0.31 3.50
N GLU A 36 -3.48 0.83 2.81
CA GLU A 36 -3.16 2.11 3.46
C GLU A 36 -4.28 2.61 4.39
N ARG A 37 -5.52 2.14 4.17
CA ARG A 37 -6.70 2.44 5.00
C ARG A 37 -7.01 1.38 6.04
N ASP A 38 -6.17 0.34 6.15
CA ASP A 38 -6.37 -0.78 7.05
C ASP A 38 -7.72 -1.53 6.85
N ILE A 39 -8.26 -1.50 5.63
CA ILE A 39 -9.53 -2.17 5.27
C ILE A 39 -9.33 -3.65 4.96
N THR A 40 -8.12 -4.02 4.52
CA THR A 40 -7.73 -5.40 4.29
C THR A 40 -6.41 -5.69 4.99
N SER A 41 -6.25 -6.92 5.48
CA SER A 41 -4.98 -7.44 5.97
C SER A 41 -4.36 -8.27 4.84
N PRO A 42 -3.13 -7.99 4.41
CA PRO A 42 -2.46 -8.88 3.48
C PRO A 42 -2.19 -10.20 4.20
N SER A 43 -2.67 -11.31 3.65
CA SER A 43 -2.21 -12.64 4.04
C SER A 43 -0.92 -12.96 3.30
N ILE A 44 0.08 -13.47 3.99
CA ILE A 44 1.22 -14.11 3.34
C ILE A 44 0.79 -15.53 2.98
N ALA A 45 0.83 -15.86 1.69
CA ALA A 45 0.73 -17.24 1.20
C ALA A 45 2.12 -17.87 1.14
#